data_AF-A0A221UX05-F1
#
_entry.id   AF-A0A221UX05-F1
#
_cell.length_a   1.000
_cell.length_b   1.000
_cell.length_c   1.000
_cell.angle_alpha   90.00
_cell.angle_beta   90.00
_cell.angle_gamma   90.00
#
_symmetry.space_group_name_H-M   'P 1'
#
loop_
_entity.id
_entity.type
_entity.pdbx_description
1 polymer ?
#
loop_
_entity_poly.entity_id
_entity_poly.type
_entity_poly.pdbx_seq_one_letter_code
_entity_poly.pdbx_strand_id
1 'polypeptide(L)'
;MKSYDTLSEAIQDLQRRGYGNDFNLKPHCLECVSLKLEIHPEDFYVDEMHRFEGMSSTDDNSILYAISSKNGIKGTLVDAYGVYAENISEQMRKKLR
;
A
#
# COMPACT_ATOMS: atom_id res chain seq x y z
N MET A 1 3.69 18.68 1.86
CA MET A 1 3.15 17.52 1.13
C MET A 1 4.04 17.28 -0.07
N LYS A 2 4.74 16.14 -0.14
CA LYS A 2 5.40 15.73 -1.37
C LYS A 2 4.32 15.14 -2.27
N SER A 3 4.09 15.79 -3.40
CA SER A 3 3.28 15.25 -4.49
C SER A 3 4.24 14.61 -5.48
N TYR A 4 3.93 13.40 -5.89
CA TYR A 4 4.68 12.70 -6.93
C TYR A 4 3.87 12.80 -8.22
N ASP A 5 4.56 12.98 -9.34
CA ASP A 5 3.92 13.06 -10.65
C ASP A 5 3.45 11.67 -11.08
N THR A 6 4.26 10.64 -10.79
CA THR A 6 3.96 9.25 -11.13
C THR A 6 4.05 8.31 -9.93
N LEU A 7 3.27 7.22 -9.99
CA LEU A 7 3.32 6.12 -9.01
C LEU A 7 4.76 5.59 -8.86
N SER A 8 5.45 5.43 -9.98
CA SER A 8 6.83 4.91 -10.01
C SER A 8 7.82 5.82 -9.27
N GLU A 9 7.67 7.14 -9.36
CA GLU A 9 8.51 8.08 -8.62
C GLU A 9 8.26 8.01 -7.11
N ALA A 10 6.99 7.90 -6.71
CA ALA A 10 6.61 7.77 -5.32
C ALA A 10 7.17 6.49 -4.69
N ILE A 11 7.04 5.36 -5.39
CA ILE A 11 7.63 4.08 -4.97
C ILE A 11 9.15 4.24 -4.80
N GLN A 12 9.84 4.85 -5.77
CA GLN A 12 11.30 5.03 -5.68
C GLN A 12 11.72 5.93 -4.51
N ASP A 13 11.02 7.03 -4.22
CA ASP A 13 11.32 7.88 -3.05
C ASP A 13 11.05 7.12 -1.75
N LEU A 14 9.93 6.40 -1.65
CA LEU A 14 9.59 5.57 -0.50
C LEU A 14 10.63 4.46 -0.26
N GLN A 15 11.08 3.78 -1.32
CA GLN A 15 12.17 2.81 -1.23
C GLN A 15 13.46 3.44 -0.69
N ARG A 16 13.82 4.66 -1.12
CA ARG A 16 14.97 5.41 -0.58
C ARG A 16 14.80 5.80 0.88
N ARG A 17 13.57 6.00 1.36
CA ARG A 17 13.26 6.24 2.78
C ARG A 17 13.27 4.98 3.65
N GLY A 18 13.42 3.80 3.04
CA GLY A 18 13.41 2.50 3.72
C GLY A 18 12.11 1.71 3.59
N TYR A 19 11.12 2.20 2.85
CA TYR A 19 9.93 1.42 2.46
C TYR A 19 10.27 0.54 1.24
N GLY A 20 11.28 -0.31 1.41
CA GLY A 20 11.80 -1.17 0.34
C GLY A 20 10.97 -2.42 0.07
N ASN A 21 10.10 -2.80 1.02
CA ASN A 21 9.32 -4.01 0.92
C ASN A 21 8.04 -3.79 0.11
N ASP A 22 7.63 -4.81 -0.63
CA ASP A 22 6.34 -4.84 -1.31
C ASP A 22 5.33 -5.60 -0.44
N PHE A 23 4.23 -4.93 -0.11
CA PHE A 23 3.11 -5.54 0.58
C PHE A 23 2.00 -5.85 -0.41
N ASN A 24 1.56 -7.10 -0.38
CA ASN A 24 0.38 -7.54 -1.10
C ASN A 24 -0.83 -7.55 -0.18
N LEU A 25 -1.93 -7.00 -0.66
CA LEU A 25 -3.20 -6.99 0.04
C LEU A 25 -3.80 -8.40 0.01
N LYS A 26 -3.98 -9.02 1.18
CA LYS A 26 -4.72 -10.27 1.34
C LYS A 26 -6.08 -9.98 1.94
N PRO A 27 -7.04 -10.92 1.83
CA PRO A 27 -8.37 -10.77 2.42
C PRO A 27 -8.35 -10.42 3.91
N HIS A 28 -7.42 -11.00 4.70
CA HIS A 28 -7.41 -10.85 6.16
C HIS A 28 -6.15 -10.15 6.72
N CYS A 29 -5.12 -9.89 5.91
CA CYS A 29 -3.81 -9.40 6.34
C CYS A 29 -3.03 -8.76 5.17
N LEU A 30 -1.83 -8.25 5.41
CA LEU A 30 -0.86 -7.87 4.38
C LEU A 30 0.22 -8.93 4.28
N GLU A 31 0.49 -9.42 3.07
CA GLU A 31 1.60 -10.35 2.82
C GLU A 31 2.82 -9.57 2.34
N CYS A 32 3.91 -9.64 3.11
CA CYS A 32 5.21 -9.15 2.70
C CYS A 32 5.91 -10.24 1.88
N VAL A 33 5.98 -10.10 0.57
CA VAL A 33 6.58 -11.13 -0.31
C VAL A 33 8.08 -11.24 -0.05
N SER A 34 8.76 -10.11 0.17
CA SER A 34 10.21 -10.05 0.45
C SER A 34 10.59 -10.84 1.70
N LEU A 35 9.74 -10.83 2.73
CA LEU A 35 10.03 -11.48 4.01
C LEU A 35 9.22 -12.77 4.22
N LYS A 36 8.28 -13.09 3.31
CA LYS A 36 7.28 -14.15 3.48
C LYS A 36 6.59 -14.08 4.85
N LEU A 37 6.18 -12.88 5.23
CA LEU A 37 5.53 -12.60 6.50
C LEU A 37 4.12 -12.05 6.26
N GLU A 38 3.20 -12.43 7.13
CA GLU A 38 1.84 -11.90 7.15
C GLU A 38 1.72 -10.88 8.28
N ILE A 39 1.24 -9.69 7.96
CA ILE A 39 1.08 -8.58 8.89
C ILE A 39 -0.40 -8.29 9.03
N HIS A 40 -0.92 -8.48 10.24
CA HIS A 40 -2.31 -8.23 10.53
C HIS A 40 -2.61 -6.72 10.59
N PRO A 41 -3.87 -6.30 10.34
CA PRO A 41 -4.28 -4.89 10.42
C PRO A 41 -4.05 -4.22 11.77
N GLU A 42 -3.89 -5.00 12.85
CA GLU A 42 -3.53 -4.51 14.17
C GLU A 42 -2.02 -4.23 14.35
N ASP A 43 -1.17 -4.80 13.49
CA ASP A 43 0.29 -4.75 13.56
C ASP A 43 0.94 -3.84 12.51
N PHE A 44 0.14 -3.19 11.67
CA PHE A 44 0.63 -2.16 10.75
C PHE A 44 -0.09 -0.82 10.90
N TYR A 45 0.56 0.21 10.38
CA TYR A 45 0.11 1.59 10.32
C TYR A 45 0.35 2.15 8.93
N VAL A 46 -0.65 2.81 8.38
CA VAL A 46 -0.52 3.60 7.15
C VAL A 46 0.10 4.94 7.54
N ASP A 47 1.32 5.18 7.06
CA ASP A 47 2.11 6.37 7.35
C ASP A 47 1.83 7.47 6.31
N GLU A 48 1.80 7.11 5.02
CA GLU A 48 1.48 8.01 3.91
C GLU A 48 0.48 7.34 2.94
N MET A 49 -0.39 8.14 2.34
CA MET A 49 -1.30 7.72 1.27
C MET A 49 -1.18 8.69 0.10
N HIS A 50 -0.91 8.16 -1.08
CA HIS A 50 -0.78 8.93 -2.32
C HIS A 50 -1.72 8.34 -3.37
N ARG A 51 -2.67 9.16 -3.84
CA ARG A 51 -3.57 8.80 -4.93
C ARG A 51 -2.98 9.26 -6.25
N PHE A 52 -2.95 8.35 -7.21
CA PHE A 52 -2.50 8.56 -8.58
C PHE A 52 -3.68 8.32 -9.52
N GLU A 53 -3.94 9.29 -10.38
CA GLU A 53 -4.90 9.15 -11.46
C GLU A 53 -4.11 8.61 -12.67
N GLY A 54 -4.41 7.38 -13.09
CA GLY A 54 -3.72 6.73 -14.20
C GLY A 54 -3.99 7.43 -15.53
N MET A 55 -2.98 7.47 -16.41
CA MET A 55 -3.11 8.06 -17.75
C MET A 55 -3.99 7.24 -18.70
N SER A 56 -4.31 5.98 -18.35
CA SER A 56 -4.77 4.99 -19.32
C SER A 56 -6.29 4.88 -19.47
N SER A 57 -7.08 5.34 -18.50
CA SER A 57 -8.54 5.50 -18.59
C SER A 57 -9.03 6.29 -17.38
N THR A 58 -10.08 7.09 -17.54
CA THR A 58 -10.70 7.94 -16.51
C THR A 58 -11.09 7.23 -15.20
N ASP A 59 -11.05 5.90 -15.18
CA ASP A 59 -11.38 5.05 -14.03
C ASP A 59 -10.15 4.40 -13.35
N ASP A 60 -8.96 4.46 -13.95
CA ASP A 60 -7.77 3.75 -13.45
C ASP A 60 -7.07 4.55 -12.34
N ASN A 61 -7.70 4.59 -11.16
CA ASN A 61 -7.14 5.23 -9.98
C ASN A 61 -6.33 4.22 -9.18
N SER A 62 -5.06 4.54 -8.94
CA SER A 62 -4.17 3.76 -8.07
C SER A 62 -3.89 4.52 -6.79
N ILE A 63 -3.90 3.84 -5.65
CA ILE A 63 -3.54 4.42 -4.36
C ILE A 63 -2.31 3.69 -3.83
N LEU A 64 -1.24 4.44 -3.60
CA LEU A 64 -0.04 3.97 -2.94
C LEU A 64 -0.12 4.28 -1.46
N TYR A 65 -0.02 3.25 -0.64
CA TYR A 65 0.06 3.36 0.81
C TYR A 65 1.49 3.06 1.25
N ALA A 66 2.12 3.97 1.97
CA ALA A 66 3.35 3.69 2.72
C ALA A 66 2.95 3.11 4.07
N ILE A 67 3.36 1.88 4.34
CA ILE A 67 2.94 1.12 5.51
C ILE A 67 4.16 0.78 6.36
N SER A 68 4.00 0.94 7.67
CA SER A 68 5.00 0.57 8.67
C SER A 68 4.39 -0.41 9.68
N SER A 69 5.09 -1.48 9.98
CA SER A 69 4.71 -2.47 10.98
C SER A 69 5.29 -2.12 12.35
N LYS A 70 4.62 -2.56 13.43
CA LYS A 70 5.16 -2.53 14.80
C LYS A 70 6.53 -3.17 14.92
N ASN A 71 6.82 -4.18 14.09
CA ASN A 71 8.12 -4.86 14.06
C ASN A 71 9.21 -4.06 13.34
N GLY A 72 8.94 -2.82 12.92
CA GLY A 72 9.90 -1.97 12.19
C GLY A 72 10.01 -2.28 10.69
N ILE A 73 9.20 -3.21 10.17
CA ILE A 73 9.13 -3.53 8.75
C ILE A 73 8.40 -2.40 8.03
N LYS A 74 9.02 -1.84 7.00
CA LYS A 74 8.46 -0.75 6.19
C LYS A 74 8.34 -1.17 4.74
N GLY A 75 7.21 -0.87 4.12
CA GLY A 75 6.96 -1.24 2.74
C GLY A 75 5.83 -0.43 2.13
N THR A 76 5.58 -0.67 0.86
CA THR A 76 4.55 0.00 0.08
C THR A 76 3.48 -0.99 -0.33
N LEU A 77 2.23 -0.55 -0.31
CA LEU A 77 1.08 -1.27 -0.85
C LEU A 77 0.50 -0.43 -1.98
N VAL A 78 0.37 -1.03 -3.16
CA VAL A 78 -0.32 -0.41 -4.31
C VAL A 78 -1.72 -1.03 -4.41
N ASP A 79 -2.74 -0.20 -4.25
CA ASP A 79 -4.14 -0.56 -4.48
C ASP A 79 -4.61 0.04 -5.79
N ALA A 80 -4.67 -0.77 -6.85
CA ALA A 80 -5.36 -0.40 -8.08
C ALA A 80 -6.87 -0.57 -7.82
N TYR A 81 -7.57 0.54 -7.67
CA TYR A 81 -8.97 0.62 -7.24
C TYR A 81 -9.85 -0.05 -8.31
N GLY A 82 -10.09 -1.36 -8.18
CA GLY A 82 -10.89 -2.12 -9.15
C GLY A 82 -10.81 -3.64 -9.03
N VAL A 83 -9.71 -4.19 -8.51
CA VAL A 83 -9.54 -5.67 -8.45
C VAL A 83 -9.48 -6.23 -7.03
N TYR A 84 -8.92 -5.47 -6.08
CA TYR A 84 -8.62 -6.00 -4.74
C TYR A 84 -9.51 -5.45 -3.61
N ALA A 85 -10.12 -4.27 -3.79
CA ALA A 85 -10.97 -3.63 -2.77
C ALA A 85 -12.23 -4.43 -2.41
N GLU A 86 -12.72 -5.29 -3.31
CA GLU A 86 -13.92 -6.09 -3.09
C GLU A 86 -13.68 -7.33 -2.21
N ASN A 87 -12.46 -7.85 -2.17
CA ASN A 87 -12.14 -9.15 -1.57
C ASN A 87 -11.52 -9.07 -0.16
N ILE A 88 -11.47 -7.89 0.46
CA ILE A 88 -10.89 -7.73 1.81
C ILE A 88 -11.94 -7.68 2.92
N SER A 89 -11.56 -8.22 4.07
CA SER A 89 -12.37 -8.26 5.29
C SER A 89 -12.61 -6.86 5.86
N GLU A 90 -13.67 -6.72 6.65
CA GLU A 90 -14.10 -5.44 7.20
C GLU A 90 -12.99 -4.75 8.01
N GLN A 91 -12.16 -5.51 8.72
CA GLN A 91 -11.04 -4.96 9.48
C GLN A 91 -10.01 -4.26 8.59
N MET A 92 -9.67 -4.89 7.45
CA MET A 92 -8.75 -4.33 6.46
C MET A 92 -9.36 -3.07 5.85
N ARG A 93 -10.66 -3.11 5.48
CA ARG A 93 -11.36 -1.91 5.00
C ARG A 93 -11.33 -0.78 6.01
N LYS A 94 -11.62 -1.03 7.29
CA LYS A 94 -11.59 0.00 8.34
C LYS A 94 -10.20 0.60 8.54
N LYS A 95 -9.13 -0.19 8.29
CA LYS A 95 -7.75 0.26 8.45
C LYS A 95 -7.26 1.11 7.27
N LEU A 96 -7.77 0.84 6.07
CA LEU A 96 -7.42 1.53 4.82
C LEU A 96 -8.39 2.67 4.46
N ARG A 97 -9.44 2.90 5.28
CA ARG A 97 -10.49 3.90 5.06
C ARG A 97 -10.24 5.20 5.82
#